data_AF-A0A176ZDV7-F1
#
_entry.id   AF-A0A176ZDV7-F1
#
_cell.length_a   1.000
_cell.length_b   1.000
_cell.length_c   1.000
_cell.angle_alpha   90.00
_cell.angle_beta   90.00
_cell.angle_gamma   90.00
#
_symmetry.space_group_name_H-M   'P 1'
#
loop_
_entity.id
_entity.type
_entity.pdbx_description
1 polymer ?
#
loop_
_entity_poly.entity_id
_entity_poly.type
_entity_poly.pdbx_seq_one_letter_code
_entity_poly.pdbx_strand_id
1 'polypeptide(L)'
;MSSLAERISAYDPQPRDAKALGRARAAVITAFGRTLSGAPAAITTALLANPGVAMPGGPSLVFGTERRTSAVDAALINATAAVAGSEASPDAANGAFVVSLFGLCEERGKTGQEFIDAVISGADISRSLALPPSAGQLGSALLGSVAAAARLLELSRPKIAAALLMAGVANAGNSAAGQGGPEALMVGQSLRNGLLAALLAEAMDEASCHEMIGGDQRAAGDGLPGAEAFDLLAVQSPPGADLWDQFDQQAGAVLRRDDVAPLFERLETIDKVNDLATVSRLLQGRGTRAAPKKVVFAPRGTHEPEETNWVP
;
A
#
# COMPACT_ATOMS: atom_id res chain seq x y z
N MET A 1 -4.27 -6.25 -31.93
CA MET A 1 -4.31 -5.29 -30.81
C MET A 1 -3.18 -5.65 -29.86
N SER A 2 -2.48 -4.69 -29.26
CA SER A 2 -1.33 -4.96 -28.38
C SER A 2 -1.75 -5.63 -27.07
N SER A 3 -1.00 -6.62 -26.58
CA SER A 3 -1.34 -7.31 -25.33
C SER A 3 -1.23 -6.38 -24.11
N LEU A 4 -1.94 -6.70 -23.02
CA LEU A 4 -1.86 -5.93 -21.77
C LEU A 4 -0.41 -5.76 -21.27
N ALA A 5 0.40 -6.81 -21.38
CA ALA A 5 1.81 -6.75 -21.02
C ALA A 5 2.63 -5.81 -21.90
N GLU A 6 2.34 -5.72 -23.20
CA GLU A 6 2.96 -4.72 -24.09
C GLU A 6 2.63 -3.31 -23.63
N ARG A 7 1.38 -3.06 -23.25
CA ARG A 7 0.92 -1.73 -22.84
C ARG A 7 1.54 -1.29 -21.52
N ILE A 8 1.68 -2.19 -20.55
CA ILE A 8 2.37 -1.89 -19.28
C ILE A 8 3.85 -1.62 -19.55
N SER A 9 4.50 -2.47 -20.35
CA SER A 9 5.92 -2.37 -20.67
C SER A 9 6.24 -1.13 -21.50
N ALA A 10 5.34 -0.73 -22.41
CA ALA A 10 5.50 0.42 -23.28
C ALA A 10 4.91 1.70 -22.69
N TYR A 11 4.33 1.66 -21.48
CA TYR A 11 3.81 2.84 -20.82
C TYR A 11 4.97 3.78 -20.50
N ASP A 12 4.95 4.94 -21.14
CA ASP A 12 5.89 6.02 -20.88
C ASP A 12 5.23 7.06 -19.96
N PRO A 13 5.77 7.32 -18.76
CA PRO A 13 5.24 8.33 -17.86
C PRO A 13 5.32 9.70 -18.54
N GLN A 14 4.16 10.27 -18.84
CA GLN A 14 4.11 11.65 -19.32
C GLN A 14 4.54 12.61 -18.19
N PRO A 15 5.19 13.74 -18.52
CA PRO A 15 5.45 14.80 -17.56
C PRO A 15 4.16 15.13 -16.79
N ARG A 16 4.19 14.97 -15.47
CA ARG A 16 2.98 15.09 -14.64
C ARG A 16 2.61 16.56 -14.51
N ASP A 17 1.39 16.91 -14.91
CA ASP A 17 0.86 18.24 -14.62
C ASP A 17 0.58 18.39 -13.11
N ALA A 18 0.55 19.63 -12.63
CA ALA A 18 0.34 19.92 -11.21
C ALA A 18 -1.02 19.39 -10.69
N LYS A 19 -2.01 19.23 -11.57
CA LYS A 19 -3.35 18.77 -11.22
C LYS A 19 -3.36 17.27 -10.95
N ALA A 20 -2.70 16.47 -11.80
CA ALA A 20 -2.54 15.03 -11.64
C ALA A 20 -1.75 14.71 -10.36
N LEU A 21 -0.67 15.46 -10.10
CA LEU A 21 0.11 15.32 -8.87
C LEU A 21 -0.70 15.70 -7.63
N GLY A 22 -1.43 16.82 -7.65
CA GLY A 22 -2.31 17.22 -6.56
C GLY A 22 -3.40 16.19 -6.27
N ARG A 23 -3.98 15.59 -7.32
CA ARG A 23 -4.95 14.51 -7.18
C ARG A 23 -4.35 13.24 -6.59
N ALA A 24 -3.15 12.85 -7.02
CA ALA A 24 -2.46 11.68 -6.49
C ALA A 24 -2.14 11.85 -4.99
N ARG A 25 -1.67 13.03 -4.58
CA ARG A 25 -1.43 13.36 -3.16
C ARG A 25 -2.72 13.28 -2.35
N ALA A 26 -3.81 13.86 -2.83
CA ALA A 26 -5.11 13.76 -2.16
C ALA A 26 -5.56 12.30 -2.01
N ALA A 27 -5.44 11.49 -3.07
CA ALA A 27 -5.77 10.07 -3.03
C ALA A 27 -4.90 9.30 -2.01
N VAL A 28 -3.60 9.61 -1.93
CA VAL A 28 -2.68 9.05 -0.92
C VAL A 28 -3.10 9.43 0.49
N ILE A 29 -3.37 10.71 0.75
CA ILE A 29 -3.82 11.20 2.07
C ILE A 29 -5.11 10.50 2.50
N THR A 30 -6.12 10.47 1.62
CA THR A 30 -7.40 9.82 1.91
C THR A 30 -7.23 8.31 2.13
N ALA A 31 -6.40 7.64 1.32
CA ALA A 31 -6.12 6.21 1.48
C ALA A 31 -5.43 5.91 2.82
N PHE A 32 -4.43 6.72 3.20
CA PHE A 32 -3.70 6.54 4.46
C PHE A 32 -4.60 6.81 5.66
N GLY A 33 -5.42 7.85 5.62
CA GLY A 33 -6.43 8.13 6.65
C GLY A 33 -7.41 6.97 6.81
N ARG A 34 -8.00 6.47 5.72
CA ARG A 34 -8.90 5.30 5.75
C ARG A 34 -8.22 4.05 6.31
N THR A 35 -6.97 3.78 5.93
CA THR A 35 -6.19 2.66 6.50
C THR A 35 -6.00 2.80 8.00
N LEU A 36 -5.66 3.99 8.50
CA LEU A 36 -5.54 4.24 9.94
C LEU A 36 -6.88 4.05 10.66
N SER A 37 -7.96 4.61 10.11
CA SER A 37 -9.32 4.45 10.66
C SER A 37 -9.77 2.98 10.73
N GLY A 38 -9.41 2.18 9.73
CA GLY A 38 -9.72 0.75 9.67
C GLY A 38 -8.70 -0.19 10.34
N ALA A 39 -7.58 0.33 10.85
CA ALA A 39 -6.60 -0.45 11.61
C ALA A 39 -7.21 -1.18 12.83
N PRO A 40 -8.09 -0.57 13.65
CA PRO A 40 -8.75 -1.25 14.76
C PRO A 40 -9.95 -2.12 14.34
N ALA A 41 -10.29 -2.23 13.06
CA ALA A 41 -11.43 -3.03 12.62
C ALA A 41 -11.23 -4.52 12.94
N ALA A 42 -12.32 -5.21 13.31
CA ALA A 42 -12.27 -6.60 13.76
C ALA A 42 -11.52 -7.53 12.78
N ILE A 43 -11.80 -7.41 11.47
CA ILE A 43 -11.13 -8.23 10.45
C ILE A 43 -9.62 -7.93 10.36
N THR A 44 -9.21 -6.66 10.46
CA THR A 44 -7.81 -6.24 10.44
C THR A 44 -7.06 -6.78 11.65
N THR A 45 -7.64 -6.65 12.84
CA THR A 45 -7.05 -7.17 14.08
C THR A 45 -6.97 -8.70 14.09
N ALA A 46 -7.96 -9.38 13.53
CA ALA A 46 -7.96 -10.83 13.39
C ALA A 46 -6.84 -11.32 12.46
N LEU A 47 -6.62 -10.64 11.32
CA LEU A 47 -5.48 -10.93 10.45
C LEU A 47 -4.14 -10.78 11.18
N LEU A 48 -3.95 -9.68 11.91
CA LEU A 48 -2.70 -9.39 12.61
C LEU A 48 -2.40 -10.38 13.76
N ALA A 49 -3.46 -10.90 14.40
CA ALA A 49 -3.37 -11.88 15.47
C ALA A 49 -3.19 -13.33 14.98
N ASN A 50 -3.48 -13.60 13.71
CA ASN A 50 -3.43 -14.96 13.16
C ASN A 50 -1.99 -15.43 12.94
N PRO A 51 -1.56 -16.57 13.52
CA PRO A 51 -0.24 -17.14 13.25
C PRO A 51 -0.01 -17.39 11.75
N GLY A 52 1.18 -17.02 11.26
CA GLY A 52 1.54 -17.14 9.84
C GLY A 52 1.12 -15.95 8.98
N VAL A 53 0.44 -14.95 9.54
CA VAL A 53 0.16 -13.66 8.87
C VAL A 53 0.96 -12.56 9.58
N ALA A 54 1.53 -11.64 8.79
CA ALA A 54 2.33 -10.52 9.31
C ALA A 54 3.55 -11.01 10.11
N MET A 55 4.22 -12.06 9.62
CA MET A 55 5.38 -12.62 10.31
C MET A 55 6.52 -11.60 10.35
N PRO A 56 7.21 -11.42 11.50
CA PRO A 56 8.36 -10.52 11.57
C PRO A 56 9.45 -10.95 10.58
N GLY A 57 10.13 -9.98 9.95
CA GLY A 57 11.26 -10.28 9.06
C GLY A 57 11.41 -9.40 7.82
N GLY A 58 10.60 -8.34 7.68
CA GLY A 58 10.71 -7.41 6.57
C GLY A 58 10.61 -5.95 7.02
N PRO A 59 10.93 -4.99 6.13
CA PRO A 59 10.91 -3.58 6.45
C PRO A 59 9.51 -2.97 6.31
N SER A 60 8.50 -3.65 5.77
CA SER A 60 7.21 -3.03 5.45
C SER A 60 6.34 -2.85 6.69
N LEU A 61 5.83 -1.64 6.92
CA LEU A 61 5.02 -1.32 8.10
C LEU A 61 3.56 -1.77 7.94
N VAL A 62 3.00 -2.35 9.02
CA VAL A 62 1.55 -2.42 9.21
C VAL A 62 1.07 -1.13 9.87
N PHE A 63 0.28 -0.33 9.15
CA PHE A 63 -0.07 1.04 9.55
C PHE A 63 -0.81 1.08 10.89
N GLY A 64 -0.55 2.10 11.69
CA GLY A 64 -1.13 2.22 13.03
C GLY A 64 -0.55 1.25 14.05
N THR A 65 0.53 0.53 13.73
CA THR A 65 1.20 -0.41 14.64
C THR A 65 2.72 -0.19 14.64
N GLU A 66 3.45 -0.89 15.51
CA GLU A 66 4.91 -0.97 15.46
C GLU A 66 5.41 -2.20 14.66
N ARG A 67 4.50 -3.03 14.13
CA ARG A 67 4.85 -4.29 13.47
C ARG A 67 5.37 -4.03 12.06
N ARG A 68 6.51 -4.64 11.73
CA ARG A 68 7.03 -4.72 10.36
C ARG A 68 7.08 -6.17 9.86
N THR A 69 6.80 -6.36 8.58
CA THR A 69 6.64 -7.64 7.90
C THR A 69 7.11 -7.53 6.43
N SER A 70 6.93 -8.57 5.63
CA SER A 70 7.15 -8.53 4.17
C SER A 70 6.17 -7.57 3.47
N ALA A 71 6.55 -7.07 2.30
CA ALA A 71 5.68 -6.21 1.49
C ALA A 71 4.33 -6.88 1.16
N VAL A 72 4.32 -8.18 0.92
CA VAL A 72 3.10 -8.96 0.61
C VAL A 72 2.13 -9.00 1.79
N ASP A 73 2.63 -9.25 3.00
CA ASP A 73 1.78 -9.27 4.19
C ASP A 73 1.33 -7.87 4.61
N ALA A 74 2.20 -6.86 4.47
CA ALA A 74 1.82 -5.47 4.70
C ALA A 74 0.73 -5.03 3.72
N ALA A 75 0.83 -5.41 2.44
CA ALA A 75 -0.18 -5.13 1.42
C ALA A 75 -1.53 -5.74 1.79
N LEU A 76 -1.58 -7.01 2.22
CA LEU A 76 -2.80 -7.66 2.68
C LEU A 76 -3.49 -6.83 3.79
N ILE A 77 -2.74 -6.52 4.84
CA ILE A 77 -3.31 -5.96 6.07
C ILE A 77 -3.70 -4.51 5.88
N ASN A 78 -2.82 -3.70 5.26
CA ASN A 78 -3.07 -2.29 5.03
C ASN A 78 -4.21 -2.09 4.02
N ALA A 79 -4.33 -2.93 2.99
CA ALA A 79 -5.45 -2.90 2.06
C ALA A 79 -6.77 -3.29 2.73
N THR A 80 -6.79 -4.36 3.53
CA THR A 80 -7.97 -4.73 4.32
C THR A 80 -8.40 -3.61 5.26
N ALA A 81 -7.45 -2.99 5.95
CA ALA A 81 -7.71 -1.83 6.81
C ALA A 81 -8.25 -0.63 6.01
N ALA A 82 -7.70 -0.34 4.82
CA ALA A 82 -8.19 0.75 3.97
C ALA A 82 -9.68 0.59 3.63
N VAL A 83 -10.09 -0.62 3.24
CA VAL A 83 -11.50 -0.91 2.92
C VAL A 83 -12.36 -0.84 4.17
N ALA A 84 -11.91 -1.43 5.29
CA ALA A 84 -12.65 -1.41 6.54
C ALA A 84 -12.90 0.02 7.08
N GLY A 85 -11.99 0.96 6.82
CA GLY A 85 -12.14 2.38 7.21
C GLY A 85 -12.79 3.28 6.15
N SER A 86 -13.30 2.73 5.04
CA SER A 86 -13.86 3.49 3.90
C SER A 86 -15.37 3.80 4.01
N GLU A 87 -16.05 3.49 5.12
CA GLU A 87 -17.49 3.80 5.35
C GLU A 87 -18.38 3.45 4.13
N ALA A 88 -18.40 2.17 3.73
CA ALA A 88 -19.20 1.64 2.60
C ALA A 88 -19.15 2.48 1.31
N SER A 89 -18.02 3.17 1.05
CA SER A 89 -17.84 3.95 -0.15
C SER A 89 -17.61 3.02 -1.35
N PRO A 90 -18.22 3.29 -2.52
CA PRO A 90 -18.02 2.46 -3.71
C PRO A 90 -16.56 2.37 -4.12
N ASP A 91 -15.72 3.33 -3.72
CA ASP A 91 -14.33 3.44 -4.12
C ASP A 91 -13.30 2.72 -3.22
N ALA A 92 -13.74 1.91 -2.25
CA ALA A 92 -12.85 1.39 -1.20
C ALA A 92 -11.60 0.67 -1.75
N ALA A 93 -11.74 -0.06 -2.87
CA ALA A 93 -10.63 -0.74 -3.52
C ALA A 93 -9.58 0.23 -4.13
N ASN A 94 -9.95 1.48 -4.46
CA ASN A 94 -9.02 2.50 -4.94
C ASN A 94 -8.03 2.90 -3.85
N GLY A 95 -8.52 3.18 -2.64
CA GLY A 95 -7.66 3.50 -1.50
C GLY A 95 -6.77 2.31 -1.11
N ALA A 96 -7.33 1.10 -1.14
CA ALA A 96 -6.59 -0.13 -0.89
C ALA A 96 -5.45 -0.36 -1.89
N PHE A 97 -5.68 -0.07 -3.18
CA PHE A 97 -4.63 -0.11 -4.22
C PHE A 97 -3.43 0.76 -3.85
N VAL A 98 -3.67 2.00 -3.42
CA VAL A 98 -2.59 2.95 -3.08
C VAL A 98 -1.72 2.42 -1.95
N VAL A 99 -2.31 1.97 -0.83
CA VAL A 99 -1.53 1.50 0.33
C VAL A 99 -0.90 0.12 0.12
N SER A 100 -1.43 -0.70 -0.80
CA SER A 100 -0.87 -2.00 -1.13
C SER A 100 0.57 -1.93 -1.72
N LEU A 101 0.92 -0.80 -2.35
CA LEU A 101 2.21 -0.59 -2.99
C LEU A 101 3.27 -0.03 -2.04
N PHE A 102 2.85 0.55 -0.92
CA PHE A 102 3.75 1.30 -0.04
C PHE A 102 4.80 0.40 0.61
N GLY A 103 4.40 -0.81 1.05
CA GLY A 103 5.33 -1.80 1.59
C GLY A 103 6.41 -2.23 0.58
N LEU A 104 6.03 -2.42 -0.69
CA LEU A 104 7.01 -2.71 -1.74
C LEU A 104 8.03 -1.58 -1.89
N CYS A 105 7.58 -0.32 -1.80
CA CYS A 105 8.45 0.83 -1.88
C CYS A 105 9.41 0.90 -0.68
N GLU A 106 8.94 0.61 0.54
CA GLU A 106 9.82 0.48 1.71
C GLU A 106 10.86 -0.64 1.52
N GLU A 107 10.42 -1.80 1.03
CA GLU A 107 11.28 -2.98 0.86
C GLU A 107 12.36 -2.78 -0.21
N ARG A 108 12.07 -1.99 -1.24
CA ARG A 108 12.99 -1.70 -2.35
C ARG A 108 13.70 -0.36 -2.22
N GLY A 109 13.54 0.34 -1.08
CA GLY A 109 14.19 1.62 -0.83
C GLY A 109 13.81 2.72 -1.83
N LYS A 110 12.56 2.69 -2.31
CA LYS A 110 12.04 3.64 -3.30
C LYS A 110 11.75 5.00 -2.66
N THR A 111 11.93 6.04 -3.45
CA THR A 111 11.57 7.42 -3.08
C THR A 111 10.06 7.65 -3.14
N GLY A 112 9.59 8.72 -2.52
CA GLY A 112 8.20 9.12 -2.62
C GLY A 112 7.79 9.59 -4.03
N GLN A 113 8.72 10.11 -4.82
CA GLN A 113 8.49 10.37 -6.25
C GLN A 113 8.20 9.07 -7.00
N GLU A 114 9.04 8.04 -6.83
CA GLU A 114 8.83 6.73 -7.46
C GLU A 114 7.52 6.07 -7.01
N PHE A 115 7.16 6.21 -5.74
CA PHE A 115 5.87 5.74 -5.22
C PHE A 115 4.69 6.43 -5.91
N ILE A 116 4.69 7.77 -5.97
CA ILE A 116 3.64 8.54 -6.63
C ILE A 116 3.56 8.22 -8.12
N ASP A 117 4.71 8.11 -8.79
CA ASP A 117 4.74 7.76 -10.22
C ASP A 117 4.19 6.36 -10.47
N ALA A 118 4.47 5.40 -9.59
CA ALA A 118 3.90 4.06 -9.68
C ALA A 118 2.38 4.08 -9.47
N VAL A 119 1.88 4.81 -8.46
CA VAL A 119 0.44 4.97 -8.19
C VAL A 119 -0.29 5.58 -9.39
N ILE A 120 0.24 6.68 -9.96
CA ILE A 120 -0.38 7.32 -11.12
C ILE A 120 -0.31 6.40 -12.35
N SER A 121 0.84 5.77 -12.60
CA SER A 121 0.99 4.86 -13.75
C SER A 121 0.05 3.66 -13.67
N GLY A 122 -0.09 3.05 -12.48
CA GLY A 122 -1.05 1.97 -12.24
C GLY A 122 -2.50 2.41 -12.50
N ALA A 123 -2.87 3.61 -12.05
CA ALA A 123 -4.20 4.18 -12.30
C ALA A 123 -4.45 4.45 -13.79
N ASP A 124 -3.49 5.05 -14.50
CA ASP A 124 -3.61 5.35 -15.92
C ASP A 124 -3.69 4.07 -16.76
N ILE A 125 -2.85 3.08 -16.45
CA ILE A 125 -2.87 1.77 -17.10
C ILE A 125 -4.21 1.09 -16.85
N SER A 126 -4.69 1.02 -15.61
CA SER A 126 -5.99 0.43 -15.29
C SER A 126 -7.12 1.10 -16.07
N ARG A 127 -7.16 2.43 -16.12
CA ARG A 127 -8.17 3.20 -16.86
C ARG A 127 -8.13 2.91 -18.36
N SER A 128 -6.94 2.69 -18.90
CA SER A 128 -6.77 2.40 -20.32
C SER A 128 -7.31 1.01 -20.70
N LEU A 129 -7.54 0.12 -19.74
CA LEU A 129 -7.96 -1.26 -19.99
C LEU A 129 -9.48 -1.41 -20.02
N ALA A 130 -9.97 -1.99 -21.11
CA ALA A 130 -11.36 -2.36 -21.23
C ALA A 130 -11.60 -3.69 -20.51
N LEU A 131 -11.91 -3.61 -19.22
CA LEU A 131 -12.26 -4.78 -18.41
C LEU A 131 -13.71 -5.20 -18.64
N PRO A 132 -14.02 -6.51 -18.61
CA PRO A 132 -15.41 -6.93 -18.59
C PRO A 132 -16.09 -6.30 -17.37
N PRO A 133 -17.37 -5.86 -17.47
CA PRO A 133 -18.09 -5.27 -16.35
C PRO A 133 -18.08 -6.15 -15.09
N SER A 134 -17.98 -7.48 -15.26
CA SER A 134 -17.89 -8.46 -14.17
C SER A 134 -16.59 -8.38 -13.36
N ALA A 135 -15.49 -7.83 -13.90
CA ALA A 135 -14.27 -7.60 -13.14
C ALA A 135 -14.42 -6.42 -12.18
N GLY A 136 -15.28 -5.46 -12.52
CA GLY A 136 -15.62 -4.30 -11.69
C GLY A 136 -14.40 -3.53 -11.16
N GLN A 137 -14.61 -2.90 -10.01
CA GLN A 137 -13.60 -2.05 -9.39
C GLN A 137 -12.44 -2.83 -8.76
N LEU A 138 -12.71 -4.03 -8.24
CA LEU A 138 -11.68 -4.93 -7.70
C LEU A 138 -10.70 -5.38 -8.79
N GLY A 139 -11.20 -5.72 -9.98
CA GLY A 139 -10.36 -6.07 -11.12
C GLY A 139 -9.48 -4.90 -11.58
N SER A 140 -10.03 -3.69 -11.56
CA SER A 140 -9.27 -2.47 -11.87
C SER A 140 -8.15 -2.23 -10.84
N ALA A 141 -8.46 -2.28 -9.55
CA ALA A 141 -7.48 -2.12 -8.48
C ALA A 141 -6.37 -3.18 -8.53
N LEU A 142 -6.73 -4.44 -8.78
CA LEU A 142 -5.77 -5.55 -8.94
C LEU A 142 -4.80 -5.28 -10.11
N LEU A 143 -5.33 -4.94 -11.28
CA LEU A 143 -4.50 -4.69 -12.46
C LEU A 143 -3.63 -3.44 -12.31
N GLY A 144 -4.19 -2.38 -11.74
CA GLY A 144 -3.42 -1.19 -11.39
C GLY A 144 -2.27 -1.54 -10.45
N SER A 145 -2.53 -2.38 -9.44
CA SER A 145 -1.51 -2.84 -8.48
C SER A 145 -0.40 -3.66 -9.15
N VAL A 146 -0.76 -4.65 -9.98
CA VAL A 146 0.23 -5.45 -10.72
C VAL A 146 1.05 -4.58 -11.67
N ALA A 147 0.40 -3.65 -12.39
CA ALA A 147 1.09 -2.73 -13.29
C ALA A 147 2.05 -1.80 -12.54
N ALA A 148 1.63 -1.23 -11.42
CA ALA A 148 2.48 -0.37 -10.59
C ALA A 148 3.65 -1.15 -9.97
N ALA A 149 3.41 -2.33 -9.41
CA ALA A 149 4.44 -3.20 -8.86
C ALA A 149 5.45 -3.63 -9.93
N ALA A 150 4.97 -4.03 -11.11
CA ALA A 150 5.84 -4.40 -12.22
C ALA A 150 6.77 -3.25 -12.66
N ARG A 151 6.29 -2.00 -12.60
CA ARG A 151 7.12 -0.82 -12.88
C ARG A 151 8.14 -0.55 -11.78
N LEU A 152 7.73 -0.62 -10.51
CA LEU A 152 8.65 -0.46 -9.38
C LEU A 152 9.78 -1.50 -9.38
N LEU A 153 9.48 -2.70 -9.88
CA LEU A 153 10.41 -3.83 -10.03
C LEU A 153 11.11 -3.87 -11.40
N GLU A 154 10.81 -2.93 -12.30
CA GLU A 154 11.41 -2.86 -13.65
C GLU A 154 11.28 -4.18 -14.45
N LEU A 155 10.11 -4.83 -14.34
CA LEU A 155 9.88 -6.13 -14.97
C LEU A 155 9.86 -6.04 -16.51
N SER A 156 10.45 -7.04 -17.15
CA SER A 156 10.35 -7.23 -18.59
C SER A 156 8.95 -7.68 -19.02
N ARG A 157 8.64 -7.53 -20.30
CA ARG A 157 7.33 -7.90 -20.86
C ARG A 157 6.90 -9.36 -20.54
N PRO A 158 7.74 -10.39 -20.69
CA PRO A 158 7.37 -11.76 -20.31
C PRO A 158 7.02 -11.89 -18.83
N LYS A 159 7.78 -11.22 -17.95
CA LYS A 159 7.52 -11.20 -16.50
C LYS A 159 6.22 -10.50 -16.16
N ILE A 160 5.93 -9.37 -16.82
CA ILE A 160 4.63 -8.68 -16.67
C ILE A 160 3.47 -9.60 -17.06
N ALA A 161 3.58 -10.29 -18.21
CA ALA A 161 2.55 -11.21 -18.67
C ALA A 161 2.33 -12.39 -17.69
N ALA A 162 3.40 -12.98 -17.16
CA ALA A 162 3.31 -14.02 -16.15
C ALA A 162 2.67 -13.52 -14.84
N ALA A 163 3.04 -12.32 -14.38
CA ALA A 163 2.45 -11.70 -13.18
C ALA A 163 0.94 -11.48 -13.34
N LEU A 164 0.51 -10.97 -14.49
CA LEU A 164 -0.91 -10.77 -14.80
C LEU A 164 -1.68 -12.09 -14.84
N LEU A 165 -1.11 -13.12 -15.45
CA LEU A 165 -1.70 -14.45 -15.52
C LEU A 165 -1.89 -15.05 -14.13
N MET A 166 -0.83 -15.05 -13.31
CA MET A 166 -0.87 -15.52 -11.92
C MET A 166 -1.91 -14.75 -11.08
N ALA A 167 -1.91 -13.42 -11.20
CA ALA A 167 -2.87 -12.57 -10.48
C ALA A 167 -4.32 -12.83 -10.93
N GLY A 168 -4.56 -13.05 -12.23
CA GLY A 168 -5.86 -13.38 -12.78
C GLY A 168 -6.38 -14.72 -12.28
N VAL A 169 -5.56 -15.77 -12.33
CA VAL A 169 -5.91 -17.12 -11.85
C VAL A 169 -6.23 -17.08 -10.35
N ALA A 170 -5.41 -16.39 -9.55
CA ALA A 170 -5.59 -16.29 -8.10
C ALA A 170 -6.85 -15.52 -7.67
N ASN A 171 -7.51 -14.82 -8.58
CA ASN A 171 -8.69 -14.00 -8.33
C ASN A 171 -9.91 -14.39 -9.18
N ALA A 172 -9.82 -15.52 -9.89
CA ALA A 172 -10.91 -16.01 -10.73
C ALA A 172 -12.17 -16.26 -9.88
N GLY A 173 -13.27 -15.63 -10.25
CA GLY A 173 -14.58 -15.79 -9.58
C GLY A 173 -14.85 -14.82 -8.41
N ASN A 174 -13.93 -13.91 -8.08
CA ASN A 174 -14.18 -12.89 -7.07
C ASN A 174 -14.99 -11.73 -7.67
N SER A 175 -16.10 -11.38 -7.02
CA SER A 175 -16.91 -10.20 -7.33
C SER A 175 -17.06 -9.34 -6.08
N ALA A 176 -16.83 -8.03 -6.20
CA ALA A 176 -16.86 -7.06 -5.09
C ALA A 176 -18.27 -6.77 -4.52
N ALA A 177 -19.25 -7.67 -4.67
CA ALA A 177 -20.64 -7.42 -4.32
C ALA A 177 -20.97 -7.53 -2.82
N GLY A 178 -19.96 -7.44 -1.94
CA GLY A 178 -20.11 -7.54 -0.49
C GLY A 178 -20.11 -6.18 0.20
N GLN A 179 -20.40 -6.16 1.51
CA GLN A 179 -20.12 -5.01 2.39
C GLN A 179 -19.42 -5.50 3.66
N GLY A 180 -18.54 -4.66 4.21
CA GLY A 180 -17.92 -4.88 5.52
C GLY A 180 -16.73 -5.83 5.51
N GLY A 181 -16.54 -6.60 6.59
CA GLY A 181 -15.33 -7.41 6.82
C GLY A 181 -14.95 -8.38 5.69
N PRO A 182 -15.89 -9.16 5.12
CA PRO A 182 -15.57 -10.08 4.02
C PRO A 182 -15.10 -9.38 2.75
N GLU A 183 -15.68 -8.23 2.41
CA GLU A 183 -15.25 -7.41 1.28
C GLU A 183 -13.83 -6.89 1.50
N ALA A 184 -13.57 -6.36 2.70
CA ALA A 184 -12.24 -5.88 3.08
C ALA A 184 -11.16 -6.97 3.01
N LEU A 185 -11.48 -8.19 3.45
CA LEU A 185 -10.58 -9.33 3.34
C LEU A 185 -10.36 -9.73 1.87
N MET A 186 -11.42 -9.79 1.07
CA MET A 186 -11.34 -10.15 -0.35
C MET A 186 -10.47 -9.16 -1.12
N VAL A 187 -10.68 -7.85 -0.94
CA VAL A 187 -9.85 -6.81 -1.56
C VAL A 187 -8.39 -6.93 -1.13
N GLY A 188 -8.15 -7.13 0.18
CA GLY A 188 -6.80 -7.33 0.71
C GLY A 188 -6.11 -8.55 0.11
N GLN A 189 -6.81 -9.68 0.01
CA GLN A 189 -6.29 -10.90 -0.60
C GLN A 189 -5.98 -10.71 -2.09
N SER A 190 -6.85 -10.02 -2.82
CA SER A 190 -6.62 -9.73 -4.23
C SER A 190 -5.35 -8.90 -4.44
N LEU A 191 -5.20 -7.80 -3.70
CA LEU A 191 -4.02 -6.94 -3.82
C LEU A 191 -2.74 -7.63 -3.34
N ARG A 192 -2.82 -8.44 -2.29
CA ARG A 192 -1.75 -9.35 -1.86
C ARG A 192 -1.32 -10.28 -3.00
N ASN A 193 -2.28 -10.92 -3.66
CA ASN A 193 -2.02 -11.86 -4.75
C ASN A 193 -1.39 -11.15 -5.96
N GLY A 194 -1.83 -9.94 -6.28
CA GLY A 194 -1.25 -9.12 -7.34
C GLY A 194 0.22 -8.79 -7.08
N LEU A 195 0.54 -8.32 -5.87
CA LEU A 195 1.92 -8.02 -5.48
C LEU A 195 2.79 -9.27 -5.44
N LEU A 196 2.29 -10.38 -4.88
CA LEU A 196 2.99 -11.66 -4.86
C LEU A 196 3.29 -12.15 -6.28
N ALA A 197 2.34 -12.03 -7.21
CA ALA A 197 2.54 -12.43 -8.60
C ALA A 197 3.67 -11.63 -9.28
N ALA A 198 3.76 -10.32 -9.02
CA ALA A 198 4.85 -9.49 -9.54
C ALA A 198 6.22 -9.92 -8.97
N LEU A 199 6.30 -10.20 -7.66
CA LEU A 199 7.51 -10.67 -7.00
C LEU A 199 7.93 -12.07 -7.47
N LEU A 200 6.99 -12.98 -7.70
CA LEU A 200 7.27 -14.30 -8.27
C LEU A 200 7.81 -14.17 -9.69
N ALA A 201 7.18 -13.34 -10.53
CA ALA A 201 7.66 -13.10 -11.88
C ALA A 201 9.05 -12.44 -11.90
N GLU A 202 9.35 -11.55 -10.94
CA GLU A 202 10.70 -11.01 -10.75
C GLU A 202 11.72 -12.12 -10.50
N ALA A 203 11.41 -13.06 -9.61
CA ALA A 203 12.30 -14.15 -9.21
C ALA A 203 12.50 -15.24 -10.28
N MET A 204 11.56 -15.38 -11.21
CA MET A 204 11.64 -16.34 -12.31
C MET A 204 12.56 -15.85 -13.43
N ASP A 205 13.15 -16.79 -14.18
CA ASP A 205 13.78 -16.49 -15.46
C ASP A 205 12.73 -16.29 -16.57
N GLU A 206 13.11 -15.62 -17.65
CA GLU A 206 12.16 -15.29 -18.73
C GLU A 206 11.66 -16.52 -19.50
N ALA A 207 12.44 -17.60 -19.60
CA ALA A 207 12.02 -18.80 -20.30
C ALA A 207 10.88 -19.50 -19.54
N SER A 208 11.00 -19.59 -18.21
CA SER A 208 9.95 -20.08 -17.33
C SER A 208 8.68 -19.22 -17.41
N CYS A 209 8.81 -17.89 -17.50
CA CYS A 209 7.66 -17.00 -17.73
C CYS A 209 7.01 -17.27 -19.10
N HIS A 210 7.80 -17.46 -20.15
CA HIS A 210 7.30 -17.76 -21.49
C HIS A 210 6.53 -19.09 -21.55
N GLU A 211 7.06 -20.14 -20.91
CA GLU A 211 6.39 -21.43 -20.84
C GLU A 211 5.02 -21.33 -20.13
N MET A 212 4.97 -20.61 -19.01
CA MET A 212 3.74 -20.38 -18.26
C MET A 212 2.67 -19.70 -19.11
N ILE A 213 3.06 -18.69 -19.89
CA ILE A 213 2.14 -17.97 -20.80
C ILE A 213 1.72 -18.84 -21.98
N GLY A 214 2.64 -19.65 -22.51
CA GLY A 214 2.41 -20.53 -23.66
C GLY A 214 1.32 -21.58 -23.42
N GLY A 215 1.13 -21.99 -22.16
CA GLY A 215 0.05 -22.91 -21.76
C GLY A 215 -1.36 -22.31 -21.76
N ASP A 216 -1.51 -20.98 -21.75
CA ASP A 216 -2.79 -20.31 -21.46
C ASP A 216 -3.09 -19.10 -22.37
N GLN A 217 -2.90 -19.26 -23.69
CA GLN A 217 -3.27 -18.23 -24.69
C GLN A 217 -4.77 -17.88 -24.71
N ARG A 218 -5.61 -18.56 -23.92
CA ARG A 218 -7.05 -18.28 -23.81
C ARG A 218 -7.40 -17.28 -22.70
N ALA A 219 -6.52 -17.07 -21.71
CA ALA A 219 -6.76 -16.18 -20.56
C ALA A 219 -6.34 -14.72 -20.80
N ALA A 220 -5.55 -14.44 -21.84
CA ALA A 220 -5.18 -13.09 -22.25
C ALA A 220 -6.33 -12.45 -23.06
N GLY A 221 -7.44 -12.15 -22.38
CA GLY A 221 -8.67 -11.64 -22.98
C GLY A 221 -8.46 -10.42 -23.87
N ASP A 222 -9.03 -10.49 -25.08
CA ASP A 222 -9.26 -9.34 -25.95
C ASP A 222 -10.17 -8.33 -25.23
N GLY A 223 -9.75 -7.07 -25.19
CA GLY A 223 -10.57 -5.99 -24.65
C GLY A 223 -11.85 -5.84 -25.47
N LEU A 224 -13.00 -6.11 -24.86
CA LEU A 224 -14.30 -5.90 -25.48
C LEU A 224 -14.63 -4.40 -25.48
N PRO A 225 -15.13 -3.83 -26.59
CA PRO A 225 -15.58 -2.44 -26.61
C PRO A 225 -16.82 -2.26 -25.72
N GLY A 226 -16.78 -1.30 -24.79
CA GLY A 226 -17.91 -0.95 -23.91
C GLY A 226 -17.65 -0.99 -22.40
N ALA A 227 -16.41 -1.20 -21.96
CA ALA A 227 -16.04 -1.22 -20.53
C ALA A 227 -16.05 0.17 -19.89
N GLU A 228 -16.58 0.29 -18.68
CA GLU A 228 -16.40 1.48 -17.85
C GLU A 228 -14.95 1.55 -17.35
N ALA A 229 -14.30 2.70 -17.60
CA ALA A 229 -12.96 2.96 -17.10
C ALA A 229 -13.03 3.48 -15.66
N PHE A 230 -12.57 2.69 -14.70
CA PHE A 230 -12.51 3.12 -13.30
C PHE A 230 -11.29 4.02 -13.05
N ASP A 231 -11.53 5.15 -12.40
CA ASP A 231 -10.48 6.08 -12.05
C ASP A 231 -9.94 5.78 -10.64
N LEU A 232 -8.83 5.04 -10.56
CA LEU A 232 -8.25 4.63 -9.26
C LEU A 232 -7.77 5.81 -8.39
N LEU A 233 -7.59 7.00 -8.96
CA LEU A 233 -7.28 8.21 -8.20
C LEU A 233 -8.54 8.99 -7.77
N ALA A 234 -9.74 8.53 -8.12
CA ALA A 234 -10.99 9.04 -7.57
C ALA A 234 -11.23 8.38 -6.19
N VAL A 235 -10.40 8.72 -5.21
CA VAL A 235 -10.65 8.36 -3.81
C VAL A 235 -11.51 9.48 -3.22
N GLN A 236 -12.79 9.22 -3.04
CA GLN A 236 -13.81 10.15 -2.58
C GLN A 236 -13.58 10.55 -1.12
N SER A 237 -13.54 11.86 -0.90
CA SER A 237 -13.77 12.47 0.40
C SER A 237 -15.26 12.83 0.53
N PRO A 238 -15.86 12.82 1.74
CA PRO A 238 -17.23 13.25 1.96
C PRO A 238 -17.47 14.66 1.39
N PRO A 239 -18.66 14.95 0.82
CA PRO A 239 -18.95 16.26 0.25
C PRO A 239 -18.79 17.38 1.30
N GLY A 240 -17.94 18.37 1.00
CA GLY A 240 -17.71 19.52 1.87
C GLY A 240 -16.77 19.28 3.06
N ALA A 241 -16.19 18.08 3.21
CA ALA A 241 -15.14 17.83 4.19
C ALA A 241 -13.82 18.42 3.70
N ASP A 242 -13.16 19.19 4.57
CA ASP A 242 -11.77 19.57 4.36
C ASP A 242 -10.87 18.33 4.49
N LEU A 243 -9.87 18.21 3.61
CA LEU A 243 -9.01 17.03 3.56
C LEU A 243 -8.21 16.85 4.86
N TRP A 244 -7.82 17.97 5.49
CA TRP A 244 -7.17 17.93 6.79
C TRP A 244 -8.14 17.46 7.88
N ASP A 245 -9.35 18.02 7.96
CA ASP A 245 -10.33 17.64 8.99
C ASP A 245 -10.67 16.14 8.91
N GLN A 246 -10.84 15.60 7.70
CA GLN A 246 -11.07 14.17 7.51
C GLN A 246 -9.86 13.35 7.97
N PHE A 247 -8.66 13.73 7.55
CA PHE A 247 -7.45 13.02 7.89
C PHE A 247 -7.19 13.05 9.40
N ASP A 248 -7.34 14.20 10.05
CA ASP A 248 -7.16 14.36 11.51
C ASP A 248 -8.14 13.48 12.29
N GLN A 249 -9.40 13.44 11.86
CA GLN A 249 -10.39 12.55 12.48
C GLN A 249 -9.99 11.06 12.36
N GLN A 250 -9.59 10.63 11.16
CA GLN A 250 -9.26 9.23 10.88
C GLN A 250 -7.95 8.79 11.54
N ALA A 251 -6.92 9.63 11.46
CA ALA A 251 -5.58 9.35 11.99
C ALA A 251 -5.52 9.55 13.51
N GLY A 252 -6.19 10.56 14.05
CA GLY A 252 -6.16 10.93 15.47
C GLY A 252 -6.72 9.86 16.41
N ALA A 253 -7.53 8.93 15.89
CA ALA A 253 -8.02 7.76 16.61
C ALA A 253 -6.90 6.75 16.92
N VAL A 254 -5.85 6.69 16.09
CA VAL A 254 -4.82 5.62 16.14
C VAL A 254 -3.42 6.16 16.42
N LEU A 255 -3.07 7.31 15.85
CA LEU A 255 -1.75 7.93 15.98
C LEU A 255 -1.64 8.81 17.22
N ARG A 256 -0.41 9.15 17.62
CA ARG A 256 -0.19 10.19 18.65
C ARG A 256 -0.55 11.55 18.06
N ARG A 257 -1.12 12.44 18.88
CA ARG A 257 -1.53 13.78 18.42
C ARG A 257 -0.36 14.53 17.76
N ASP A 258 0.84 14.39 18.32
CA ASP A 258 2.04 15.06 17.82
C ASP A 258 2.51 14.52 16.45
N ASP A 259 2.04 13.35 16.02
CA ASP A 259 2.44 12.71 14.75
C ASP A 259 1.43 13.00 13.61
N VAL A 260 0.18 13.41 13.91
CA VAL A 260 -0.88 13.59 12.90
C VAL A 260 -0.60 14.73 11.94
N ALA A 261 -0.34 15.94 12.46
CA ALA A 261 -0.03 17.10 11.62
C ALA A 261 1.26 16.91 10.79
N PRO A 262 2.39 16.46 11.38
CA PRO A 262 3.59 16.19 10.60
C PRO A 262 3.41 15.12 9.53
N LEU A 263 2.58 14.10 9.78
CA LEU A 263 2.26 13.09 8.78
C LEU A 263 1.50 13.71 7.60
N PHE A 264 0.46 14.51 7.86
CA PHE A 264 -0.31 15.15 6.80
C PHE A 264 0.57 16.05 5.92
N GLU A 265 1.34 16.97 6.52
CA GLU A 265 2.26 17.86 5.80
C GLU A 265 3.28 17.07 4.95
N ARG A 266 3.74 15.93 5.50
CA ARG A 266 4.65 15.03 4.78
C ARG A 266 3.96 14.36 3.60
N LEU A 267 2.69 13.98 3.72
CA LEU A 267 1.92 13.37 2.64
C LEU A 267 1.58 14.39 1.53
N GLU A 268 1.35 15.66 1.87
CA GLU A 268 1.17 16.75 0.89
C GLU A 268 2.41 16.99 0.02
N THR A 269 3.58 16.56 0.50
CA THR A 269 4.87 16.70 -0.17
C THR A 269 5.57 15.36 -0.36
N ILE A 270 4.81 14.26 -0.40
CA ILE A 270 5.36 12.90 -0.42
C ILE A 270 6.30 12.66 -1.60
N ASP A 271 6.02 13.24 -2.76
CA ASP A 271 6.89 13.20 -3.96
C ASP A 271 8.29 13.75 -3.71
N LYS A 272 8.47 14.62 -2.70
CA LYS A 272 9.78 15.18 -2.33
C LYS A 272 10.51 14.36 -1.27
N VAL A 273 9.94 13.24 -0.83
CA VAL A 273 10.52 12.39 0.21
C VAL A 273 11.55 11.44 -0.40
N ASN A 274 12.80 11.56 0.02
CA ASN A 274 13.88 10.68 -0.44
C ASN A 274 13.90 9.31 0.26
N ASP A 275 13.32 9.22 1.46
CA ASP A 275 13.27 7.99 2.25
C ASP A 275 11.87 7.81 2.84
N LEU A 276 11.11 6.86 2.30
CA LEU A 276 9.76 6.56 2.74
C LEU A 276 9.70 6.01 4.17
N ALA A 277 10.79 5.45 4.72
CA ALA A 277 10.83 5.04 6.12
C ALA A 277 10.63 6.23 7.09
N THR A 278 10.88 7.46 6.64
CA THR A 278 10.54 8.68 7.40
C THR A 278 9.03 8.88 7.54
N VAL A 279 8.25 8.58 6.50
CA VAL A 279 6.79 8.62 6.51
C VAL A 279 6.25 7.50 7.39
N SER A 280 6.79 6.29 7.23
CA SER A 280 6.38 5.12 8.01
C SER A 280 6.56 5.30 9.52
N ARG A 281 7.60 6.03 9.96
CA ARG A 281 7.79 6.34 11.38
C ARG A 281 6.63 7.15 11.96
N LEU A 282 6.04 8.05 11.19
CA LEU A 282 4.87 8.84 11.60
C LEU A 282 3.56 8.04 11.54
N LEU A 283 3.53 6.94 10.78
CA LEU A 283 2.40 6.01 10.70
C LEU A 283 2.36 4.98 11.83
N GLN A 284 3.39 4.93 12.67
CA GLN A 284 3.40 4.04 13.83
C GLN A 284 2.35 4.50 14.83
N GLY A 285 1.44 3.60 15.21
CA GLY A 285 0.39 3.92 16.16
C GLY A 285 0.93 4.22 17.55
N ARG A 286 0.01 4.43 18.49
CA ARG A 286 0.31 4.50 19.93
C ARG A 286 0.75 3.13 20.47
N GLY A 287 1.86 2.58 19.97
CA GLY A 287 2.54 1.48 20.63
C GLY A 287 2.91 1.92 22.04
N THR A 288 2.65 1.04 23.00
CA THR A 288 3.06 1.15 24.39
C THR A 288 4.58 1.21 24.41
N ARG A 289 5.16 2.41 24.27
CA ARG A 289 6.56 2.62 24.58
C ARG A 289 6.76 2.06 25.98
N ALA A 290 7.57 1.01 26.09
CA ALA A 290 8.02 0.52 27.39
C ALA A 290 8.43 1.75 28.19
N ALA A 291 7.80 1.92 29.36
CA ALA A 291 8.01 3.09 30.21
C ALA A 291 9.50 3.44 30.20
N PRO A 292 9.88 4.71 29.97
CA PRO A 292 11.28 5.10 29.92
C PRO A 292 11.96 4.45 31.13
N LYS A 293 13.02 3.66 30.90
CA LYS A 293 13.75 2.97 31.98
C LYS A 293 13.92 4.00 33.09
N LYS A 294 13.23 3.77 34.21
CA LYS A 294 13.23 4.69 35.34
C LYS A 294 14.71 4.94 35.63
N VAL A 295 15.16 6.18 35.50
CA VAL A 295 16.54 6.53 35.86
C VAL A 295 16.63 6.24 37.35
N VAL A 296 17.19 5.08 37.69
CA VAL A 296 17.48 4.72 39.06
C VAL A 296 18.70 5.56 39.42
N PHE A 297 18.46 6.71 40.04
CA PHE A 297 19.52 7.41 40.75
C PHE A 297 20.07 6.45 41.79
N ALA A 298 21.38 6.27 41.81
CA ALA A 298 22.05 5.53 42.87
C ALA A 298 21.57 6.09 44.24
N PRO A 299 21.28 5.23 45.23
CA PRO A 299 20.90 5.70 46.55
C PRO A 299 21.96 6.66 47.08
N ARG A 300 21.52 7.79 47.64
CA ARG A 300 22.42 8.73 48.31
C ARG A 300 23.02 8.03 49.55
N GLY A 301 24.34 7.89 49.55
CA GLY A 301 25.17 7.31 50.62
C GLY A 301 25.73 5.96 50.17
N THR A 302 27.02 5.78 49.92
CA THR A 302 28.18 6.12 50.76
C THR A 302 29.41 6.21 49.86
N HIS A 303 29.75 7.40 49.37
CA HIS A 303 31.11 7.66 48.95
C HIS A 303 31.74 8.46 50.07
N GLU A 304 32.63 7.83 50.83
CA GLU A 304 33.66 8.58 51.54
C GLU A 304 34.37 9.45 50.50
N PRO A 305 34.51 10.77 50.73
CA PRO A 305 35.31 11.59 49.85
C PRO A 305 36.75 11.06 49.92
N GLU A 306 37.33 10.71 48.77
CA GLU A 306 38.76 10.47 48.67
C GLU A 306 39.47 11.73 49.20
N GLU A 307 40.20 11.56 50.32
CA GLU A 307 41.07 12.59 50.87
C GLU A 307 42.07 13.01 49.80
N THR A 308 41.87 14.20 49.23
CA THR A 308 42.89 14.83 48.40
C THR A 308 44.00 15.30 49.31
N ASN A 309 45.07 14.53 49.35
CA ASN A 309 46.31 14.87 50.04
C ASN A 309 46.89 16.14 49.42
N TRP A 310 46.63 17.29 50.04
CA TRP A 310 47.34 18.53 49.78
C TRP A 310 48.65 18.50 50.58
N VAL A 311 49.77 18.45 49.86
CA VAL A 311 51.12 18.59 50.44
C VAL A 311 51.49 20.09 50.40
N PRO A 312 52.03 20.68 51.50
CA PRO A 312 52.18 22.12 51.68
C PRO A 312 53.16 22.81 50.74
#